data_AF-A0A1H9DKS0-F1
#
_entry.id   AF-A0A1H9DKS0-F1
#
_cell.length_a   1.000
_cell.length_b   1.000
_cell.length_c   1.000
_cell.angle_alpha   90.00
_cell.angle_beta   90.00
_cell.angle_gamma   90.00
#
_symmetry.space_group_name_H-M   'P 1'
#
loop_
_entity.id
_entity.type
_entity.pdbx_description
1 polymer ?
#
loop_
_entity_poly.entity_id
_entity_poly.type
_entity_poly.pdbx_seq_one_letter_code
_entity_poly.pdbx_strand_id
1 'polypeptide(L)' 'MKENIPSVTRTHIDVDCCDSSAVFVLDNGHEHFAISLEMILSCLKVAEEHGHVPEIDADWWCFIANHTALGYPP' A
#
# COMPACT_ATOMS: atom_id res chain seq x y z
N MET A 1 9.15 13.01 -28.67
CA MET A 1 8.50 13.79 -27.61
C MET A 1 8.48 12.89 -26.39
N LYS A 2 9.29 13.19 -25.35
CA LYS A 2 9.36 12.38 -24.12
C LYS A 2 8.44 13.07 -23.12
N GLU A 3 7.29 12.46 -22.84
CA GLU A 3 6.31 13.02 -21.92
C GLU A 3 6.86 12.85 -20.51
N ASN A 4 7.07 13.98 -19.83
CA ASN A 4 7.58 14.06 -18.49
C ASN A 4 6.39 13.85 -17.55
N ILE A 5 6.27 12.68 -16.93
CA ILE A 5 5.19 12.39 -15.98
C ILE A 5 5.39 13.35 -14.79
N PRO A 6 4.49 14.32 -14.56
CA PRO A 6 4.68 15.28 -13.50
C PRO A 6 4.56 14.55 -12.16
N SER A 7 5.62 14.68 -11.37
CA SER A 7 5.73 14.45 -9.93
C SER A 7 4.43 14.01 -9.25
N VAL A 8 4.45 12.81 -8.66
CA VAL A 8 3.45 12.31 -7.68
C VAL A 8 2.94 13.48 -6.86
N THR A 9 1.74 13.94 -7.17
CA THR A 9 1.15 15.11 -6.52
C THR A 9 0.51 14.59 -5.25
N ARG A 10 1.13 14.90 -4.10
CA ARG A 10 0.56 14.61 -2.79
C ARG A 10 -0.73 15.41 -2.66
N THR A 11 -1.87 14.75 -2.83
CA THR A 11 -3.18 15.32 -2.55
C THR A 11 -3.25 15.67 -1.06
N HIS A 12 -3.76 16.87 -0.77
CA HIS A 12 -3.96 17.38 0.58
C HIS A 12 -4.95 16.48 1.31
N ILE A 13 -4.46 15.64 2.22
CA ILE A 13 -5.28 14.81 3.09
C ILE A 13 -5.89 15.71 4.17
N ASP A 14 -7.22 15.75 4.22
CA ASP A 14 -7.96 16.43 5.28
C ASP A 14 -7.71 15.67 6.60
N VAL A 15 -7.13 16.37 7.58
CA VAL A 15 -6.61 15.79 8.84
C VAL A 15 -7.73 15.41 9.82
N ASP A 16 -9.01 15.62 9.47
CA ASP A 16 -10.14 15.41 10.37
C ASP A 16 -10.85 14.04 10.20
N CYS A 17 -10.44 13.21 9.23
CA CYS A 17 -10.88 11.81 9.16
C CYS A 17 -9.75 10.86 9.59
N CYS A 18 -9.74 10.49 10.86
CA CYS A 18 -8.81 9.52 11.47
C CYS A 18 -8.91 8.08 10.91
N ASP A 19 -9.52 7.89 9.73
CA ASP A 19 -9.91 6.59 9.17
C ASP A 19 -9.72 6.52 7.64
N SER A 20 -9.04 7.51 7.04
CA SER A 20 -8.78 7.48 5.59
C SER A 20 -7.51 6.70 5.31
N SER A 21 -7.65 5.41 5.00
CA SER A 21 -6.56 4.60 4.42
C SER A 21 -5.92 5.33 3.23
N ALA A 22 -4.60 5.26 3.12
CA ALA A 22 -3.90 5.82 1.98
C ALA A 22 -4.32 5.06 0.70
N VAL A 23 -4.77 5.82 -0.30
CA VAL A 23 -5.14 5.29 -1.62
C VAL A 23 -4.09 5.69 -2.64
N PHE A 24 -3.63 4.72 -3.41
CA PHE A 24 -2.64 4.88 -4.46
C PHE A 24 -3.30 4.65 -5.81
N VAL A 25 -2.97 5.49 -6.80
CA VAL A 25 -3.36 5.25 -8.19
C VAL A 25 -2.17 4.61 -8.89
N LEU A 26 -2.37 3.40 -9.41
CA LEU A 26 -1.38 2.63 -10.15
C LEU A 26 -1.69 2.67 -11.65
N ASP A 27 -0.64 2.67 -12.45
CA ASP A 27 -0.69 2.58 -13.91
C ASP A 27 0.05 1.32 -14.35
N ASN A 28 -0.65 0.44 -15.07
CA ASN A 28 -0.08 -0.79 -15.63
C ASN A 28 0.20 -0.69 -17.16
N GLY A 29 0.07 0.49 -17.75
CA GLY A 29 0.20 0.74 -19.19
C GLY A 29 -1.08 0.49 -20.01
N HIS A 30 -2.13 -0.08 -19.40
CA HIS A 30 -3.43 -0.30 -20.03
C HIS A 30 -4.53 0.53 -19.37
N GLU A 31 -4.56 0.57 -18.04
CA GLU A 31 -5.54 1.29 -17.25
C GLU A 31 -4.94 1.88 -15.98
N HIS A 32 -5.60 2.92 -15.47
CA HIS A 32 -5.34 3.47 -14.14
C HIS A 32 -6.35 2.88 -13.16
N PHE A 33 -5.86 2.31 -12.07
CA PHE A 33 -6.71 1.76 -11.01
C PHE A 33 -6.23 2.22 -9.64
N ALA A 34 -7.19 2.38 -8.72
CA ALA A 34 -6.91 2.76 -7.35
C ALA A 34 -6.77 1.51 -6.48
N ILE A 35 -5.79 1.52 -5.59
CA ILE A 35 -5.54 0.46 -4.61
C ILE A 35 -5.35 1.09 -3.22
N SER A 36 -5.89 0.45 -2.18
CA SER A 36 -5.67 0.90 -0.80
C SER A 36 -4.35 0.36 -0.25
N LEU A 37 -3.83 1.01 0.80
CA LEU A 37 -2.64 0.53 1.51
C LEU A 37 -2.82 -0.91 2.03
N GLU A 38 -4.00 -1.26 2.54
CA GLU A 38 -4.30 -2.60 3.05
C GLU A 38 -4.21 -3.65 1.94
N MET A 39 -4.65 -3.32 0.72
CA MET A 39 -4.56 -4.25 -0.39
C MET A 39 -3.10 -4.44 -0.84
N ILE A 40 -2.29 -3.37 -0.85
CA ILE A 40 -0.85 -3.47 -1.11
C ILE A 40 -0.17 -4.37 -0.08
N LEU A 41 -0.45 -4.16 1.21
CA LEU A 41 0.12 -4.95 2.30
C LEU A 41 -0.34 -6.41 2.25
N SER A 42 -1.60 -6.67 1.89
CA SER A 42 -2.11 -8.02 1.66
C SER A 42 -1.38 -8.73 0.52
N CYS A 43 -1.16 -8.04 -0.61
CA CYS A 43 -0.37 -8.57 -1.71
C CYS A 43 1.07 -8.86 -1.30
N LEU A 44 1.69 -7.98 -0.51
CA LEU A 44 3.05 -8.16 0.00
C LEU A 44 3.14 -9.39 0.91
N LYS A 45 2.15 -9.62 1.78
CA LYS A 45 2.10 -10.80 2.65
C LYS A 45 1.99 -12.09 1.85
N VAL A 46 1.11 -12.12 0.85
CA VAL A 46 0.99 -13.27 -0.06
C VAL A 46 2.30 -13.53 -0.80
N ALA A 47 2.98 -12.49 -1.26
CA ALA A 47 4.27 -12.63 -1.95
C ALA A 47 5.35 -13.22 -1.03
N GLU A 48 5.39 -12.83 0.24
CA GLU A 48 6.30 -13.38 1.25
C GLU A 48 6.02 -14.86 1.51
N GLU A 49 4.75 -15.23 1.75
CA GLU A 49 4.32 -16.61 2.03
C GLU A 49 4.64 -17.58 0.88
N HIS A 50 4.66 -17.08 -0.36
CA HIS A 50 4.99 -17.85 -1.56
C HIS A 50 6.47 -17.76 -1.97
N GLY A 51 7.31 -17.05 -1.19
CA GLY A 51 8.74 -16.91 -1.45
C GLY A 51 9.08 -16.03 -2.67
N HIS A 52 8.16 -15.19 -3.12
CA HIS A 52 8.41 -14.20 -4.17
C HIS A 52 9.18 -12.98 -3.66
N VAL A 53 9.13 -12.72 -2.35
CA VAL A 53 9.99 -11.76 -1.65
C VAL A 53 10.69 -12.46 -0.47
N PRO A 54 11.84 -11.93 0.01
CA PRO A 54 12.45 -12.41 1.24
C PRO A 54 11.50 -12.27 2.43
N GLU A 55 11.73 -13.08 3.47
CA GLU A 55 11.04 -12.95 4.75
C GLU A 55 11.27 -11.54 5.34
N ILE A 56 10.17 -10.91 5.72
CA ILE A 56 10.10 -9.60 6.35
C ILE A 56 9.95 -9.84 7.85
N ASP A 57 10.62 -8.99 8.64
CA ASP A 57 10.63 -9.09 10.09
C ASP A 57 9.21 -9.12 10.67
N ALA A 58 8.94 -10.10 11.53
CA ALA A 58 7.66 -10.24 12.22
C ALA A 58 7.32 -9.00 13.05
N ASP A 59 8.31 -8.34 13.66
CA ASP A 59 8.11 -7.10 14.43
C ASP A 59 7.61 -5.96 13.53
N TRP A 60 8.04 -5.93 12.27
CA TRP A 60 7.57 -4.95 11.28
C TRP A 60 6.10 -5.20 10.91
N TRP A 61 5.74 -6.46 10.66
CA TRP A 61 4.34 -6.83 10.40
C TRP A 61 3.43 -6.50 11.59
N CYS A 62 3.86 -6.81 12.81
CA CYS A 62 3.16 -6.45 14.05
C CYS A 62 2.97 -4.92 14.18
N PHE A 63 4.02 -4.15 13.91
CA PHE A 63 3.96 -2.69 13.93
C PHE A 63 2.93 -2.16 12.94
N ILE A 64 2.97 -2.63 11.68
CA ILE A 64 2.05 -2.17 10.63
C ILE A 64 0.60 -2.58 10.92
N ALA A 65 0.36 -3.78 11.45
CA ALA A 65 -0.98 -4.25 11.82
C ALA A 65 -1.63 -3.38 12.91
N ASN A 66 -0.84 -2.81 13.82
CA ASN A 66 -1.36 -1.88 14.84
C ASN A 66 -1.78 -0.51 14.26
N HIS A 67 -1.32 -0.18 13.05
CA HIS A 67 -1.56 1.11 12.39
C HIS A 67 -2.47 1.02 11.16
N THR A 68 -2.93 -0.18 10.81
CA THR A 68 -3.75 -0.43 9.63
C THR A 68 -4.89 -1.39 9.96
N ALA A 69 -5.91 -1.46 9.11
CA ALA A 69 -6.98 -2.44 9.27
C ALA A 69 -6.56 -3.88 8.87
N LEU A 70 -5.26 -4.13 8.70
CA LEU A 70 -4.72 -5.47 8.44
C LEU A 70 -4.83 -6.28 9.72
N GLY A 71 -5.94 -7.01 9.87
CA GLY A 71 -6.13 -7.94 10.97
C GLY A 71 -5.07 -9.03 10.91
N TYR A 72 -3.99 -8.88 11.70
CA TYR A 72 -2.97 -9.90 11.85
C TYR A 72 -3.40 -10.84 12.97
N PRO A 73 -3.69 -12.13 12.69
CA PRO A 73 -3.92 -13.09 13.76
C PRO A 73 -2.59 -13.31 14.53
N PRO A 74 -2.62 -13.36 15.87
CA PRO A 74 -1.45 -13.65 16.70
C PRO A 74 -0.90 -15.06 16.50
#